data_AF-A0AAV7SB69-F1
#
_entry.id   AF-A0AAV7SB69-F1
#
_cell.length_a   1.000
_cell.length_b   1.000
_cell.length_c   1.000
_cell.angle_alpha   90.00
_cell.angle_beta   90.00
_cell.angle_gamma   90.00
#
_symmetry.space_group_name_H-M   'P 1'
#
loop_
_entity.id
_entity.type
_entity.pdbx_description
1 polymer ?
#
loop_
_entity_poly.entity_id
_entity_poly.type
_entity_poly.pdbx_seq_one_letter_code
_entity_poly.pdbx_strand_id
1 'polypeptide(L)'
;MPAVLVPCLQLGQPAKATARSTDKAPIMLKHRHQATHNLGRNLVFLVYENTLLKMVRYAQVVHMETPDIETSPSCGSLQNTAPGRHWLWEYRQGGRTDATNNLTREDRVTRGNSLRAATEEHTSSRRTVAAEHRVSDCRQRGTAKMSPPRKVCIVGSGNWGSAIAKIVGENAAKLDHFDKTVKMWVFEETVNGRKLTEIINTEHENLKYLPGHKLPPNVVAVPDLLEAAAGADILVFVVPHQFIGKLCDQLKSHVKKDCIGVSLIKGVDEGPEGLKLISNIIRERLGIEMSVLMGANIANEVADEKFCETTIGSKNKEHGKILKELLQTLNFRITVVEEADTVEICGALKNIVAVGAGFCDGLGFGDNTKAAVIRLGLMEMIAFAKLFCKGPVTSATFLESCGVADLITTCYGGRNRKVAEAFAKTGKSIEELEREMLNGQKLQGPQTSAELNHILKSKNLVNKFPLFTAVYQICYEGRPVTEFIKCLQNHPEHL
;
A
#
# COMPACT_ATOMS: atom_id res chain seq x y z
N MET A 1 -33.10 -68.42 -44.51
CA MET A 1 -34.44 -67.86 -44.23
C MET A 1 -34.63 -67.81 -42.73
N PRO A 2 -35.38 -66.84 -42.18
CA PRO A 2 -35.72 -65.51 -42.74
C PRO A 2 -35.44 -64.36 -41.72
N ALA A 3 -35.70 -63.07 -41.94
CA ALA A 3 -35.57 -62.09 -43.05
C ALA A 3 -36.20 -60.75 -42.52
N VAL A 4 -36.00 -59.51 -43.01
CA VAL A 4 -36.41 -58.92 -44.31
C VAL A 4 -35.98 -57.40 -44.40
N LEU A 5 -35.48 -56.93 -45.58
CA LEU A 5 -35.42 -55.55 -46.22
C LEU A 5 -34.95 -54.27 -45.44
N VAL A 6 -34.00 -53.37 -45.84
CA VAL A 6 -33.51 -52.73 -47.13
C VAL A 6 -34.54 -51.74 -47.78
N PRO A 7 -34.27 -50.58 -48.47
CA PRO A 7 -33.02 -49.87 -48.93
C PRO A 7 -32.85 -48.40 -48.37
N CYS A 8 -32.65 -47.34 -49.20
CA CYS A 8 -31.35 -46.64 -49.46
C CYS A 8 -31.54 -45.20 -50.10
N LEU A 9 -30.47 -44.60 -50.68
CA LEU A 9 -30.32 -43.34 -51.50
C LEU A 9 -30.19 -41.96 -50.80
N GLN A 10 -29.59 -40.89 -51.38
CA GLN A 10 -28.29 -40.67 -52.07
C GLN A 10 -28.10 -39.18 -52.49
N LEU A 11 -26.85 -38.67 -52.45
CA LEU A 11 -26.19 -37.64 -53.32
C LEU A 11 -26.78 -36.21 -53.55
N GLY A 12 -25.88 -35.19 -53.66
CA GLY A 12 -26.11 -33.99 -54.50
C GLY A 12 -25.63 -32.61 -53.97
N GLN A 13 -24.57 -32.04 -54.56
CA GLN A 13 -24.15 -30.61 -54.48
C GLN A 13 -24.52 -29.86 -55.80
N PRO A 14 -23.91 -28.71 -56.19
CA PRO A 14 -24.01 -27.32 -55.68
C PRO A 14 -24.33 -26.28 -56.81
N ALA A 15 -24.43 -24.97 -56.49
CA ALA A 15 -24.16 -23.90 -57.48
C ALA A 15 -23.87 -22.49 -56.87
N LYS A 16 -23.00 -21.71 -57.53
CA LYS A 16 -22.75 -20.26 -57.34
C LYS A 16 -23.28 -19.50 -58.57
N ALA A 17 -23.67 -18.22 -58.43
CA ALA A 17 -23.58 -17.22 -59.52
C ALA A 17 -23.65 -15.76 -58.99
N THR A 18 -23.10 -14.80 -59.74
CA THR A 18 -22.86 -13.39 -59.34
C THR A 18 -23.21 -12.38 -60.44
N ALA A 19 -23.76 -11.21 -60.08
CA ALA A 19 -23.73 -9.94 -60.83
C ALA A 19 -23.99 -8.77 -59.84
N ARG A 20 -23.12 -7.75 -59.70
CA ARG A 20 -23.00 -6.49 -60.49
C ARG A 20 -24.33 -5.73 -60.65
N SER A 21 -24.46 -4.39 -60.50
CA SER A 21 -23.59 -3.29 -60.02
C SER A 21 -24.36 -1.96 -60.16
N THR A 22 -24.13 -0.92 -59.34
CA THR A 22 -24.11 0.52 -59.76
C THR A 22 -23.90 1.50 -58.58
N ASP A 23 -23.29 2.66 -58.88
CA ASP A 23 -22.99 3.76 -57.95
C ASP A 23 -24.20 4.63 -57.55
N LYS A 24 -24.13 5.25 -56.37
CA LYS A 24 -24.11 6.73 -56.19
C LYS A 24 -24.12 7.15 -54.71
N ALA A 25 -23.20 8.04 -54.34
CA ALA A 25 -23.37 8.95 -53.19
C ALA A 25 -24.05 10.25 -53.68
N PRO A 26 -24.63 11.08 -52.78
CA PRO A 26 -23.80 12.17 -52.22
C PRO A 26 -24.09 12.60 -50.77
N ILE A 27 -23.00 12.98 -50.10
CA ILE A 27 -22.79 14.10 -49.16
C ILE A 27 -24.03 14.95 -48.80
N MET A 28 -24.40 15.00 -47.49
CA MET A 28 -24.86 16.20 -46.75
C MET A 28 -25.22 15.87 -45.29
N LEU A 29 -24.32 16.14 -44.32
CA LEU A 29 -24.66 16.35 -42.88
C LEU A 29 -23.42 16.76 -42.03
N LYS A 30 -22.87 17.95 -42.29
CA LYS A 30 -21.81 18.58 -41.48
C LYS A 30 -22.25 19.93 -40.89
N HIS A 31 -23.35 19.98 -40.13
CA HIS A 31 -23.76 21.18 -39.36
C HIS A 31 -24.66 20.87 -38.15
N ARG A 32 -24.21 20.04 -37.19
CA ARG A 32 -24.97 19.83 -35.92
C ARG A 32 -24.14 19.47 -34.68
N HIS A 33 -22.85 19.83 -34.62
CA HIS A 33 -21.94 19.45 -33.52
C HIS A 33 -21.11 20.62 -32.94
N GLN A 34 -21.58 21.86 -33.07
CA GLN A 34 -20.84 23.04 -32.58
C GLN A 34 -21.65 23.99 -31.67
N ALA A 35 -22.92 23.68 -31.38
CA ALA A 35 -23.78 24.47 -30.49
C ALA A 35 -23.80 23.99 -29.03
N THR A 36 -23.43 22.73 -28.75
CA THR A 36 -23.50 22.13 -27.41
C THR A 36 -22.24 22.30 -26.56
N HIS A 37 -21.14 22.79 -27.13
CA HIS A 37 -19.84 22.83 -26.43
C HIS A 37 -19.59 24.08 -25.56
N ASN A 38 -20.39 25.14 -25.72
CA ASN A 38 -20.17 26.43 -25.03
C ASN A 38 -21.02 26.64 -23.75
N LEU A 39 -22.12 25.91 -23.54
CA LEU A 39 -22.85 25.99 -22.26
C LEU A 39 -22.20 25.15 -21.14
N GLY A 40 -21.48 24.07 -21.47
CA GLY A 40 -20.88 23.18 -20.47
C GLY A 40 -19.69 23.77 -19.72
N ARG A 41 -18.97 24.76 -20.27
CA ARG A 41 -17.75 25.33 -19.64
C ARG A 41 -18.06 26.38 -18.56
N ASN A 42 -19.11 27.17 -18.72
CA ASN A 42 -19.45 28.23 -17.76
C ASN A 42 -20.08 27.69 -16.46
N LEU A 43 -20.73 26.53 -16.50
CA LEU A 43 -21.32 25.91 -15.31
C LEU A 43 -20.28 25.26 -14.39
N VAL A 44 -19.15 24.78 -14.93
CA VAL A 44 -18.08 24.13 -14.15
C VAL A 44 -17.27 25.15 -13.34
N PHE A 45 -17.04 26.36 -13.86
CA PHE A 45 -16.29 27.40 -13.14
C PHE A 45 -17.02 27.90 -11.88
N LEU A 46 -18.34 28.09 -11.95
CA LEU A 46 -19.15 28.59 -10.82
C LEU A 46 -19.27 27.61 -9.63
N VAL A 47 -19.07 26.31 -9.86
CA VAL A 47 -19.10 25.29 -8.80
C VAL A 47 -17.73 25.17 -8.10
N TYR A 48 -16.63 25.43 -8.80
CA TYR A 48 -15.28 25.32 -8.24
C TYR A 48 -14.96 26.45 -7.23
N GLU A 49 -15.27 27.72 -7.55
CA GLU A 49 -14.96 28.84 -6.64
C GLU A 49 -15.73 28.77 -5.32
N ASN A 50 -17.01 28.36 -5.35
CA ASN A 50 -17.85 28.22 -4.15
C ASN A 50 -17.41 27.07 -3.22
N THR A 51 -16.63 26.11 -3.71
CA THR A 51 -16.15 24.97 -2.93
C THR A 51 -14.83 25.31 -2.22
N LEU A 52 -13.92 25.99 -2.93
CA LEU A 52 -12.64 26.47 -2.37
C LEU A 52 -12.83 27.49 -1.24
N LEU A 53 -13.75 28.47 -1.39
CA LEU A 53 -14.01 29.44 -0.32
C LEU A 53 -14.59 28.82 0.97
N LYS A 54 -15.26 27.66 0.87
CA LYS A 54 -15.79 26.95 2.05
C LYS A 54 -14.69 26.16 2.78
N MET A 55 -13.73 25.57 2.06
CA MET A 55 -12.61 24.86 2.68
C MET A 55 -11.66 25.79 3.46
N VAL A 56 -11.36 26.98 2.91
CA VAL A 56 -10.49 27.96 3.60
C VAL A 56 -11.10 28.45 4.92
N ARG A 57 -12.43 28.63 4.98
CA ARG A 57 -13.12 28.99 6.23
C ARG A 57 -13.14 27.86 7.26
N TYR A 58 -13.18 26.59 6.84
CA TYR A 58 -13.13 25.46 7.78
C TYR A 58 -11.74 25.30 8.40
N ALA A 59 -10.67 25.49 7.62
CA ALA A 59 -9.29 25.39 8.11
C ALA A 59 -8.92 26.44 9.18
N GLN A 60 -9.56 27.63 9.16
CA GLN A 60 -9.30 28.68 10.15
C GLN A 60 -10.03 28.48 11.49
N VAL A 61 -11.05 27.61 11.55
CA VAL A 61 -11.81 27.34 12.79
C VAL A 61 -11.18 26.21 13.62
N VAL A 62 -10.40 25.32 13.01
CA VAL A 62 -9.81 24.14 13.69
C VAL A 62 -8.50 24.47 14.43
N HIS A 63 -8.00 25.70 14.33
CA HIS A 63 -6.71 26.11 14.93
C HIS A 63 -6.79 26.93 16.23
N MET A 64 -7.97 27.02 16.86
CA MET A 64 -8.13 27.57 18.21
C MET A 64 -8.99 26.64 19.06
N GLU A 65 -8.37 25.75 19.84
CA GLU A 65 -8.83 25.32 21.17
C GLU A 65 -7.86 24.28 21.76
N THR A 66 -7.00 24.73 22.68
CA THR A 66 -6.25 23.87 23.62
C THR A 66 -6.31 24.52 25.01
N PRO A 67 -6.99 23.93 25.99
CA PRO A 67 -6.86 24.32 27.39
C PRO A 67 -5.83 23.42 28.09
N ASP A 68 -4.77 24.03 28.61
CA ASP A 68 -3.83 23.36 29.53
C ASP A 68 -4.53 23.00 30.85
N ILE A 69 -4.14 21.86 31.43
CA ILE A 69 -4.61 21.40 32.75
C ILE A 69 -3.42 21.37 33.71
N GLU A 70 -3.35 22.34 34.62
CA GLU A 70 -2.53 22.22 35.84
C GLU A 70 -3.31 22.65 37.11
N THR A 71 -2.79 22.16 38.23
CA THR A 71 -3.45 21.93 39.51
C THR A 71 -3.92 23.15 40.32
N SER A 72 -4.92 22.88 41.17
CA SER A 72 -5.46 23.69 42.28
C SER A 72 -4.39 24.03 43.36
N PRO A 73 -4.65 24.86 44.42
CA PRO A 73 -5.97 25.20 44.97
C PRO A 73 -6.23 26.60 45.60
N SER A 74 -7.51 26.80 45.96
CA SER A 74 -8.03 27.37 47.22
C SER A 74 -8.84 28.69 47.20
N CYS A 75 -9.90 28.66 48.03
CA CYS A 75 -10.67 29.77 48.65
C CYS A 75 -11.59 30.66 47.79
N GLY A 76 -12.72 31.09 48.39
CA GLY A 76 -13.51 32.25 47.94
C GLY A 76 -14.95 31.97 47.49
N SER A 77 -15.90 32.01 48.43
CA SER A 77 -17.34 32.13 48.14
C SER A 77 -17.73 33.52 47.63
N LEU A 78 -18.71 33.65 46.71
CA LEU A 78 -19.83 34.62 46.80
C LEU A 78 -20.84 34.48 45.62
N GLN A 79 -22.00 35.14 45.76
CA GLN A 79 -23.22 34.94 44.95
C GLN A 79 -23.48 36.06 43.92
N ASN A 80 -24.32 35.75 42.93
CA ASN A 80 -25.25 36.63 42.18
C ASN A 80 -24.76 37.99 41.62
N THR A 81 -24.90 38.20 40.30
CA THR A 81 -25.96 39.05 39.69
C THR A 81 -25.85 39.06 38.15
N ALA A 82 -26.94 39.41 37.47
CA ALA A 82 -27.04 39.67 36.02
C ALA A 82 -27.59 41.11 35.81
N PRO A 83 -27.97 41.61 34.61
CA PRO A 83 -27.73 41.15 33.23
C PRO A 83 -27.30 42.25 32.21
N GLY A 84 -26.89 41.82 31.00
CA GLY A 84 -27.37 42.39 29.72
C GLY A 84 -26.70 43.60 29.05
N ARG A 85 -26.36 43.44 27.75
CA ARG A 85 -26.69 44.39 26.66
C ARG A 85 -26.45 43.81 25.25
N HIS A 86 -27.40 44.01 24.34
CA HIS A 86 -27.24 43.82 22.90
C HIS A 86 -26.47 44.98 22.25
N TRP A 87 -25.74 44.71 21.17
CA TRP A 87 -25.62 45.62 20.00
C TRP A 87 -25.39 44.82 18.70
N LEU A 88 -26.11 45.17 17.63
CA LEU A 88 -25.78 44.79 16.25
C LEU A 88 -24.61 45.64 15.74
N TRP A 89 -23.86 45.15 14.74
CA TRP A 89 -23.19 46.01 13.77
C TRP A 89 -23.21 45.43 12.36
N GLU A 90 -23.45 46.30 11.37
CA GLU A 90 -23.58 45.96 9.95
C GLU A 90 -22.25 46.05 9.19
N TYR A 91 -22.24 45.48 7.99
CA TYR A 91 -21.10 45.42 7.06
C TYR A 91 -21.03 46.66 6.16
N ARG A 92 -19.83 47.20 5.90
CA ARG A 92 -19.57 48.11 4.77
C ARG A 92 -18.27 47.75 4.03
N GLN A 93 -18.30 47.96 2.71
CA GLN A 93 -17.28 47.57 1.73
C GLN A 93 -16.76 48.80 0.96
N GLY A 94 -15.56 48.68 0.39
CA GLY A 94 -14.94 49.64 -0.55
C GLY A 94 -13.76 50.43 0.04
N GLY A 95 -12.66 50.67 -0.68
CA GLY A 95 -12.26 50.13 -1.99
C GLY A 95 -11.21 51.00 -2.71
N ARG A 96 -10.17 50.35 -3.30
CA ARG A 96 -9.18 50.84 -4.30
C ARG A 96 -8.34 52.09 -4.00
N THR A 97 -7.03 52.03 -4.29
CA THR A 97 -6.41 52.55 -5.54
C THR A 97 -4.96 52.07 -5.72
N ASP A 98 -4.48 52.07 -6.96
CA ASP A 98 -3.16 51.60 -7.43
C ASP A 98 -2.00 52.59 -7.17
N ALA A 99 -0.74 52.13 -7.23
CA ALA A 99 0.35 52.73 -8.06
C ALA A 99 1.76 52.12 -7.83
N THR A 100 2.24 51.42 -8.85
CA THR A 100 3.61 51.26 -9.40
C THR A 100 4.90 51.86 -8.77
N ASN A 101 5.98 51.07 -8.93
CA ASN A 101 7.34 51.42 -9.45
C ASN A 101 8.57 51.74 -8.55
N ASN A 102 9.54 50.79 -8.62
CA ASN A 102 10.96 50.92 -9.00
C ASN A 102 12.05 51.57 -8.11
N LEU A 103 13.09 50.74 -7.87
CA LEU A 103 14.54 50.98 -8.03
C LEU A 103 15.24 52.11 -7.26
N THR A 104 16.32 51.76 -6.52
CA THR A 104 17.72 52.05 -6.93
C THR A 104 18.77 51.42 -5.98
N ARG A 105 20.00 51.26 -6.47
CA ARG A 105 21.23 50.98 -5.69
C ARG A 105 21.90 52.31 -5.29
N GLU A 106 22.69 52.33 -4.20
CA GLU A 106 24.16 52.53 -4.23
C GLU A 106 24.78 52.83 -2.84
N ASP A 107 25.78 52.02 -2.47
CA ASP A 107 27.14 52.36 -1.99
C ASP A 107 27.47 53.53 -1.01
N ARG A 108 28.43 53.19 -0.12
CA ARG A 108 29.59 53.98 0.36
C ARG A 108 29.55 54.88 1.64
N VAL A 109 30.32 54.41 2.64
CA VAL A 109 31.58 55.05 3.17
C VAL A 109 31.62 55.93 4.45
N THR A 110 32.30 55.37 5.46
CA THR A 110 33.26 55.94 6.46
C THR A 110 32.88 56.60 7.80
N ARG A 111 33.70 56.18 8.81
CA ARG A 111 34.23 56.89 10.00
C ARG A 111 33.22 57.21 11.13
N GLY A 112 33.59 57.12 12.41
CA GLY A 112 34.85 56.68 13.04
C GLY A 112 34.91 57.05 14.54
N ASN A 113 36.02 56.72 15.22
CA ASN A 113 36.34 57.02 16.63
C ASN A 113 35.52 56.25 17.70
N SER A 114 36.03 55.86 18.86
CA SER A 114 37.39 55.84 19.48
C SER A 114 37.35 54.93 20.74
N LEU A 115 38.40 54.48 21.44
CA LEU A 115 39.47 55.19 22.18
C LEU A 115 40.46 54.14 22.75
N ARG A 116 41.76 54.49 22.82
CA ARG A 116 42.78 54.11 23.85
C ARG A 116 43.06 52.61 24.16
N ALA A 117 44.20 52.24 24.76
CA ALA A 117 45.59 52.72 24.75
C ALA A 117 46.40 51.77 25.66
N ALA A 118 47.59 51.33 25.24
CA ALA A 118 48.75 51.04 26.10
C ALA A 118 49.88 50.44 25.24
N THR A 119 51.06 51.04 25.33
CA THR A 119 52.31 50.58 24.74
C THR A 119 53.11 49.78 25.76
N GLU A 120 53.84 48.75 25.32
CA GLU A 120 55.14 48.42 25.91
C GLU A 120 56.01 47.68 24.89
N GLU A 121 57.20 48.22 24.63
CA GLU A 121 58.23 47.58 23.82
C GLU A 121 59.09 46.68 24.71
N HIS A 122 59.57 45.54 24.19
CA HIS A 122 60.94 45.11 24.52
C HIS A 122 61.60 44.33 23.39
N THR A 123 62.90 44.58 23.24
CA THR A 123 63.75 44.17 22.13
C THR A 123 64.34 42.77 22.29
N SER A 124 64.63 42.06 21.19
CA SER A 124 66.03 41.78 20.77
C SER A 124 66.25 40.46 19.98
N SER A 125 67.12 40.56 18.97
CA SER A 125 68.06 39.52 18.48
C SER A 125 67.59 38.32 17.64
N ARG A 126 67.78 38.49 16.32
CA ARG A 126 68.50 37.58 15.39
C ARG A 126 68.11 36.07 15.34
N ARG A 127 67.68 35.63 14.15
CA ARG A 127 68.59 35.03 13.14
C ARG A 127 67.87 34.77 11.80
N THR A 128 68.49 35.21 10.70
CA THR A 128 68.15 34.81 9.33
C THR A 128 68.83 33.49 8.97
N VAL A 129 68.09 32.46 8.54
CA VAL A 129 68.62 31.35 7.74
C VAL A 129 67.59 30.96 6.67
N ALA A 130 68.12 30.69 5.48
CA ALA A 130 67.50 30.31 4.20
C ALA A 130 66.11 29.64 4.20
N ALA A 131 65.31 30.02 3.21
CA ALA A 131 64.14 29.28 2.75
C ALA A 131 64.55 28.23 1.70
N GLU A 132 64.25 26.96 1.94
CA GLU A 132 64.27 25.92 0.90
C GLU A 132 63.03 25.02 0.97
N HIS A 133 62.27 25.05 -0.14
CA HIS A 133 61.44 23.98 -0.70
C HIS A 133 60.84 22.90 0.21
N ARG A 134 59.49 22.85 0.22
CA ARG A 134 58.78 21.65 -0.26
C ARG A 134 57.35 21.95 -0.70
N VAL A 135 57.08 21.72 -1.98
CA VAL A 135 55.72 21.49 -2.48
C VAL A 135 55.33 20.07 -2.06
N SER A 136 54.45 19.93 -1.06
CA SER A 136 53.98 18.63 -0.56
C SER A 136 52.50 18.42 -0.80
N ASP A 137 52.21 17.90 -1.98
CA ASP A 137 51.28 16.80 -2.24
C ASP A 137 49.83 16.90 -1.71
N CYS A 138 48.98 17.61 -2.46
CA CYS A 138 47.52 17.50 -2.33
C CYS A 138 46.98 16.21 -3.01
N ARG A 139 47.38 15.03 -2.52
CA ARG A 139 46.93 13.71 -3.04
C ARG A 139 46.52 12.71 -1.95
N GLN A 140 45.67 13.13 -1.02
CA GLN A 140 44.90 12.18 -0.20
C GLN A 140 43.40 12.52 -0.19
N ARG A 141 42.75 12.45 -1.36
CA ARG A 141 41.34 12.05 -1.38
C ARG A 141 41.30 10.56 -1.08
N GLY A 142 41.11 10.21 0.20
CA GLY A 142 40.90 8.84 0.60
C GLY A 142 39.75 8.24 -0.21
N THR A 143 40.00 7.10 -0.85
CA THR A 143 38.94 6.32 -1.47
C THR A 143 38.00 5.88 -0.36
N ALA A 144 36.80 6.47 -0.33
CA ALA A 144 35.74 6.01 0.56
C ALA A 144 35.55 4.52 0.26
N LYS A 145 35.86 3.67 1.24
CA LYS A 145 35.89 2.21 1.09
C LYS A 145 34.44 1.76 0.91
N MET A 146 33.99 1.67 -0.34
CA MET A 146 32.58 1.38 -0.63
C MET A 146 32.20 0.07 0.04
N SER A 147 31.12 0.10 0.81
CA SER A 147 30.54 -1.12 1.40
C SER A 147 30.24 -2.11 0.27
N PRO A 148 30.44 -3.42 0.47
CA PRO A 148 30.09 -4.42 -0.53
C PRO A 148 28.60 -4.29 -0.91
N PRO A 149 28.23 -4.53 -2.18
CA PRO A 149 26.83 -4.48 -2.61
C PRO A 149 25.97 -5.46 -1.80
N ARG A 150 24.78 -5.01 -1.39
CA ARG A 150 23.86 -5.80 -0.56
C ARG A 150 23.21 -6.91 -1.36
N LYS A 151 23.33 -8.15 -0.90
CA LYS A 151 22.71 -9.34 -1.51
C LYS A 151 21.23 -9.44 -1.14
N VAL A 152 20.38 -9.67 -2.13
CA VAL A 152 18.94 -9.77 -1.94
C VAL A 152 18.46 -11.19 -2.23
N CYS A 153 17.68 -11.75 -1.30
CA CYS A 153 16.95 -12.99 -1.50
C CYS A 153 15.44 -12.77 -1.34
N ILE A 154 14.67 -13.19 -2.33
CA ILE A 154 13.21 -13.19 -2.31
C ILE A 154 12.75 -14.58 -1.85
N VAL A 155 12.18 -14.64 -0.65
CA VAL A 155 11.62 -15.86 -0.09
C VAL A 155 10.16 -15.97 -0.55
N GLY A 156 9.97 -16.59 -1.73
CA GLY A 156 8.65 -16.89 -2.31
C GLY A 156 8.52 -16.54 -3.79
N SER A 157 7.95 -17.46 -4.56
CA SER A 157 7.85 -17.41 -6.03
C SER A 157 6.42 -17.43 -6.57
N GLY A 158 5.44 -17.04 -5.76
CA GLY A 158 4.04 -16.96 -6.19
C GLY A 158 3.79 -15.83 -7.20
N ASN A 159 2.51 -15.57 -7.49
CA ASN A 159 2.09 -14.51 -8.43
C ASN A 159 2.62 -13.12 -8.00
N TRP A 160 2.50 -12.79 -6.71
CA TRP A 160 3.07 -11.55 -6.16
C TRP A 160 4.60 -11.59 -6.01
N GLY A 161 5.18 -12.72 -5.61
CA GLY A 161 6.63 -12.89 -5.50
C GLY A 161 7.35 -12.71 -6.84
N SER A 162 6.76 -13.20 -7.93
CA SER A 162 7.28 -13.03 -9.29
C SER A 162 7.19 -11.58 -9.79
N ALA A 163 6.09 -10.88 -9.50
CA ALA A 163 5.95 -9.46 -9.85
C ALA A 163 6.97 -8.58 -9.08
N ILE A 164 7.21 -8.90 -7.81
CA ILE A 164 8.25 -8.27 -6.99
C ILE A 164 9.65 -8.63 -7.48
N ALA A 165 9.89 -9.87 -7.91
CA ALA A 165 11.17 -10.26 -8.50
C ALA A 165 11.50 -9.47 -9.78
N LYS A 166 10.49 -9.09 -10.57
CA LYS A 166 10.68 -8.16 -11.70
C LYS A 166 11.23 -6.82 -11.24
N ILE A 167 10.54 -6.16 -10.29
CA ILE A 167 10.97 -4.87 -9.72
C ILE A 167 12.36 -4.94 -9.07
N VAL A 168 12.58 -5.91 -8.19
CA VAL A 168 13.82 -6.07 -7.42
C VAL A 168 14.98 -6.41 -8.34
N GLY A 169 14.79 -7.31 -9.32
CA GLY A 169 15.81 -7.66 -10.31
C GLY A 169 16.21 -6.47 -11.17
N GLU A 170 15.24 -5.67 -11.63
CA GLU A 170 15.51 -4.46 -12.41
C GLU A 170 16.28 -3.41 -11.61
N ASN A 171 15.88 -3.15 -10.36
CA ASN A 171 16.53 -2.13 -9.52
C ASN A 171 17.92 -2.58 -9.07
N ALA A 172 18.10 -3.86 -8.71
CA ALA A 172 19.42 -4.42 -8.39
C ALA A 172 20.37 -4.39 -9.61
N ALA A 173 19.86 -4.62 -10.83
CA ALA A 173 20.65 -4.44 -12.04
C ALA A 173 21.13 -2.98 -12.22
N LYS A 174 20.24 -2.00 -11.98
CA LYS A 174 20.48 -0.56 -12.21
C LYS A 174 21.31 0.13 -11.11
N LEU A 175 21.21 -0.31 -9.85
CA LEU A 175 21.83 0.33 -8.69
C LEU A 175 23.08 -0.43 -8.23
N ASP A 176 24.17 0.26 -7.91
CA ASP A 176 25.48 -0.38 -7.65
C ASP A 176 25.72 -0.76 -6.19
N HIS A 177 24.87 -0.32 -5.27
CA HIS A 177 24.92 -0.71 -3.86
C HIS A 177 24.10 -1.98 -3.55
N PHE A 178 23.47 -2.59 -4.56
CA PHE A 178 22.86 -3.93 -4.51
C PHE A 178 23.68 -4.90 -5.36
N ASP A 179 23.81 -6.15 -4.89
CA ASP A 179 24.42 -7.21 -5.70
C ASP A 179 23.55 -7.43 -6.95
N LYS A 180 24.19 -7.56 -8.10
CA LYS A 180 23.46 -7.71 -9.37
C LYS A 180 22.66 -9.02 -9.38
N THR A 181 23.10 -10.07 -8.69
CA THR A 181 22.36 -11.34 -8.57
C THR A 181 21.30 -11.26 -7.49
N VAL A 182 20.02 -11.42 -7.88
CA VAL A 182 18.89 -11.55 -6.95
C VAL A 182 18.49 -13.01 -6.89
N LYS A 183 18.63 -13.66 -5.73
CA LYS A 183 18.14 -15.02 -5.54
C LYS A 183 16.63 -15.01 -5.27
N MET A 184 15.89 -15.93 -5.85
CA MET A 184 14.47 -16.16 -5.55
C MET A 184 14.29 -17.61 -5.14
N TRP A 185 13.88 -17.85 -3.90
CA TRP A 185 13.49 -19.18 -3.45
C TRP A 185 12.19 -19.60 -4.14
N VAL A 186 12.23 -20.75 -4.80
CA VAL A 186 11.10 -21.38 -5.50
C VAL A 186 10.81 -22.71 -4.82
N PHE A 187 9.60 -22.90 -4.29
CA PHE A 187 9.17 -24.24 -3.92
C PHE A 187 9.09 -25.10 -5.19
N GLU A 188 9.85 -26.19 -5.24
CA GLU A 188 10.05 -26.93 -6.48
C GLU A 188 8.79 -27.68 -6.92
N GLU A 189 8.44 -27.52 -8.19
CA GLU A 189 7.26 -28.13 -8.80
C GLU A 189 7.55 -28.58 -10.22
N THR A 190 6.90 -29.64 -10.69
CA THR A 190 7.00 -30.07 -12.09
C THR A 190 5.95 -29.35 -12.93
N VAL A 191 6.39 -28.58 -13.93
CA VAL A 191 5.54 -27.91 -14.90
C VAL A 191 5.96 -28.35 -16.30
N ASN A 192 5.02 -28.82 -17.12
CA ASN A 192 5.29 -29.33 -18.48
C ASN A 192 6.46 -30.33 -18.55
N GLY A 193 6.60 -31.20 -17.54
CA GLY A 193 7.64 -32.23 -17.45
C GLY A 193 9.05 -31.76 -17.03
N ARG A 194 9.24 -30.47 -16.74
CA ARG A 194 10.51 -29.90 -16.25
C ARG A 194 10.35 -29.31 -14.85
N LYS A 195 11.44 -29.10 -14.12
CA LYS A 195 11.40 -28.37 -12.84
C LYS A 195 11.05 -26.90 -13.07
N LEU A 196 10.27 -26.31 -12.18
CA LEU A 196 9.89 -24.90 -12.28
C LEU A 196 11.11 -23.98 -12.14
N THR A 197 12.11 -24.36 -11.32
CA THR A 197 13.39 -23.63 -11.24
C THR A 197 14.16 -23.62 -12.56
N GLU A 198 14.25 -24.78 -13.23
CA GLU A 198 14.90 -24.93 -14.54
C GLU A 198 14.20 -24.07 -15.59
N ILE A 199 12.86 -24.05 -15.62
CA ILE A 199 12.07 -23.18 -16.51
C ILE A 199 12.36 -21.71 -16.22
N ILE A 200 12.27 -21.27 -14.96
CA ILE A 200 12.49 -19.86 -14.60
C ILE A 200 13.92 -19.42 -14.96
N ASN A 201 14.93 -20.26 -14.74
CA ASN A 201 16.32 -19.93 -15.04
C ASN A 201 16.68 -19.96 -16.53
N THR A 202 15.90 -20.67 -17.37
CA THR A 202 16.17 -20.78 -18.83
C THR A 202 15.27 -19.92 -19.70
N GLU A 203 14.02 -19.74 -19.31
CA GLU A 203 13.02 -18.95 -20.05
C GLU A 203 12.76 -17.57 -19.43
N HIS A 204 13.35 -17.31 -18.25
CA HIS A 204 13.17 -16.09 -17.45
C HIS A 204 11.68 -15.75 -17.25
N GLU A 205 10.87 -16.76 -16.95
CA GLU A 205 9.42 -16.62 -16.80
C GLU A 205 8.85 -17.65 -15.83
N ASN A 206 7.95 -17.22 -14.96
CA ASN A 206 7.21 -18.11 -14.07
C ASN A 206 5.88 -18.51 -14.72
N LEU A 207 5.94 -19.44 -15.68
CA LEU A 207 4.80 -19.89 -16.49
C LEU A 207 3.56 -20.29 -15.69
N LYS A 208 3.73 -20.74 -14.43
CA LYS A 208 2.62 -21.15 -13.56
C LYS A 208 1.96 -19.99 -12.83
N TYR A 209 2.76 -19.05 -12.30
CA TYR A 209 2.27 -18.04 -11.35
C TYR A 209 2.22 -16.61 -11.90
N LEU A 210 2.97 -16.31 -12.97
CA LEU A 210 2.94 -15.01 -13.66
C LEU A 210 3.19 -15.20 -15.17
N PRO A 211 2.33 -15.96 -15.88
CA PRO A 211 2.48 -16.20 -17.32
C PRO A 211 2.38 -14.91 -18.13
N GLY A 212 3.17 -14.80 -19.20
CA GLY A 212 3.24 -13.64 -20.09
C GLY A 212 4.23 -12.55 -19.67
N HIS A 213 4.84 -12.65 -18.48
CA HIS A 213 5.76 -11.62 -17.98
C HIS A 213 7.18 -12.19 -17.79
N LYS A 214 8.16 -11.56 -18.45
CA LYS A 214 9.57 -11.88 -18.25
C LYS A 214 10.10 -11.30 -16.94
N LEU A 215 10.83 -12.13 -16.21
CA LEU A 215 11.69 -11.73 -15.09
C LEU A 215 13.05 -11.26 -15.64
N PRO A 216 13.74 -10.34 -14.95
CA PRO A 216 15.10 -9.94 -15.30
C PRO A 216 16.07 -11.14 -15.27
N PRO A 217 17.01 -11.28 -16.23
CA PRO A 217 17.93 -12.43 -16.29
C PRO A 217 18.84 -12.60 -15.07
N ASN A 218 18.98 -11.56 -14.25
CA ASN A 218 19.75 -11.56 -13.00
C ASN A 218 18.95 -12.05 -11.78
N VAL A 219 17.67 -12.41 -11.96
CA VAL A 219 16.87 -13.16 -10.98
C VAL A 219 17.14 -14.65 -11.18
N VAL A 220 17.70 -15.30 -10.14
CA VAL A 220 18.04 -16.73 -10.16
C VAL A 220 17.08 -17.50 -9.26
N ALA A 221 16.32 -18.42 -9.84
CA ALA A 221 15.47 -19.35 -9.11
C ALA A 221 16.30 -20.45 -8.44
N VAL A 222 16.11 -20.63 -7.14
CA VAL A 222 16.83 -21.61 -6.31
C VAL A 222 15.81 -22.47 -5.55
N PRO A 223 15.86 -23.81 -5.65
CA PRO A 223 14.90 -24.69 -4.98
C PRO A 223 15.16 -24.83 -3.47
N ASP A 224 16.43 -24.81 -3.06
CA ASP A 224 16.81 -24.90 -1.65
C ASP A 224 16.71 -23.53 -0.96
N LEU A 225 16.02 -23.51 0.18
CA LEU A 225 15.76 -22.30 0.95
C LEU A 225 17.03 -21.74 1.61
N LEU A 226 17.92 -22.60 2.08
CA LEU A 226 19.14 -22.19 2.77
C LEU A 226 20.15 -21.65 1.76
N GLU A 227 20.29 -22.30 0.60
CA GLU A 227 21.09 -21.83 -0.52
C GLU A 227 20.56 -20.50 -1.09
N ALA A 228 19.23 -20.32 -1.17
CA ALA A 228 18.60 -19.07 -1.59
C ALA A 228 18.96 -17.91 -0.64
N ALA A 229 18.80 -18.12 0.67
CA ALA A 229 19.06 -17.12 1.70
C ALA A 229 20.55 -16.96 2.07
N ALA A 230 21.42 -17.90 1.67
CA ALA A 230 22.83 -17.93 2.06
C ALA A 230 23.57 -16.63 1.74
N GLY A 231 23.96 -15.91 2.80
CA GLY A 231 24.70 -14.67 2.69
C GLY A 231 23.88 -13.46 2.23
N ALA A 232 22.54 -13.52 2.23
CA ALA A 232 21.68 -12.38 1.96
C ALA A 232 21.80 -11.30 3.04
N ASP A 233 21.85 -10.04 2.60
CA ASP A 233 21.77 -8.83 3.44
C ASP A 233 20.32 -8.34 3.57
N ILE A 234 19.46 -8.69 2.60
CA ILE A 234 18.04 -8.36 2.58
C ILE A 234 17.22 -9.61 2.26
N LEU A 235 16.21 -9.90 3.08
CA LEU A 235 15.22 -10.97 2.88
C LEU A 235 13.83 -10.38 2.62
N VAL A 236 13.27 -10.66 1.44
CA VAL A 236 11.92 -10.25 1.04
C VAL A 236 10.97 -11.44 1.19
N PHE A 237 10.16 -11.48 2.24
CA PHE A 237 9.23 -12.56 2.53
C PHE A 237 7.90 -12.35 1.79
N VAL A 238 7.57 -13.24 0.84
CA VAL A 238 6.43 -13.09 -0.06
C VAL A 238 5.78 -14.45 -0.40
N VAL A 239 5.37 -15.16 0.67
CA VAL A 239 4.66 -16.45 0.63
C VAL A 239 3.23 -16.34 1.18
N PRO A 240 2.33 -17.29 0.89
CA PRO A 240 1.10 -17.47 1.66
C PRO A 240 1.41 -17.66 3.16
N HIS A 241 0.65 -17.01 4.05
CA HIS A 241 1.04 -16.87 5.46
C HIS A 241 1.23 -18.23 6.16
N GLN A 242 0.42 -19.24 5.81
CA GLN A 242 0.43 -20.56 6.45
C GLN A 242 1.75 -21.33 6.33
N PHE A 243 2.67 -20.90 5.45
CA PHE A 243 3.98 -21.50 5.30
C PHE A 243 5.07 -20.83 6.14
N ILE A 244 4.85 -19.60 6.64
CA ILE A 244 5.92 -18.76 7.18
C ILE A 244 6.62 -19.38 8.41
N GLY A 245 5.87 -20.05 9.29
CA GLY A 245 6.42 -20.71 10.48
C GLY A 245 7.47 -21.76 10.11
N LYS A 246 7.14 -22.69 9.19
CA LYS A 246 8.05 -23.75 8.73
C LYS A 246 9.27 -23.22 7.98
N LEU A 247 9.14 -22.09 7.29
CA LEU A 247 10.26 -21.45 6.58
C LEU A 247 11.19 -20.74 7.57
N CYS A 248 10.64 -20.07 8.59
CA CYS A 248 11.43 -19.49 9.67
C CYS A 248 12.20 -20.56 10.46
N ASP A 249 11.60 -21.73 10.69
CA ASP A 249 12.26 -22.83 11.42
C ASP A 249 13.46 -23.41 10.65
N GLN A 250 13.41 -23.43 9.31
CA GLN A 250 14.55 -23.81 8.46
C GLN A 250 15.62 -22.70 8.44
N LEU A 251 15.21 -21.45 8.21
CA LEU A 251 16.12 -20.29 8.14
C LEU A 251 16.80 -19.96 9.48
N LYS A 252 16.26 -20.45 10.62
CA LYS A 252 16.83 -20.25 11.95
C LYS A 252 18.31 -20.62 11.97
N SER A 253 19.13 -19.74 12.53
CA SER A 253 20.61 -19.84 12.57
C SER A 253 21.35 -19.77 11.22
N HIS A 254 20.65 -19.62 10.08
CA HIS A 254 21.25 -19.52 8.74
C HIS A 254 21.18 -18.10 8.13
N VAL A 255 20.55 -17.15 8.84
CA VAL A 255 20.43 -15.74 8.43
C VAL A 255 21.50 -14.89 9.12
N LYS A 256 22.02 -13.86 8.44
CA LYS A 256 22.95 -12.89 9.03
C LYS A 256 22.28 -12.12 10.18
N LYS A 257 23.04 -11.83 11.23
CA LYS A 257 22.56 -11.09 12.42
C LYS A 257 22.10 -9.65 12.10
N ASP A 258 22.68 -9.05 11.07
CA ASP A 258 22.38 -7.70 10.57
C ASP A 258 21.51 -7.69 9.30
N CYS A 259 20.90 -8.83 8.96
CA CYS A 259 20.00 -8.94 7.80
C CYS A 259 18.75 -8.05 7.96
N ILE A 260 18.37 -7.36 6.89
CA ILE A 260 17.15 -6.55 6.83
C ILE A 260 16.02 -7.42 6.28
N GLY A 261 15.00 -7.69 7.09
CA GLY A 261 13.80 -8.38 6.64
C GLY A 261 12.69 -7.41 6.20
N VAL A 262 11.95 -7.77 5.15
CA VAL A 262 10.70 -7.11 4.78
C VAL A 262 9.60 -8.14 4.48
N SER A 263 8.43 -8.00 5.10
CA SER A 263 7.27 -8.87 4.86
C SER A 263 6.28 -8.21 3.90
N LEU A 264 5.90 -8.93 2.85
CA LEU A 264 4.84 -8.60 1.89
C LEU A 264 3.59 -9.49 2.11
N ILE A 265 3.55 -10.21 3.24
CA ILE A 265 2.54 -11.22 3.56
C ILE A 265 1.33 -10.54 4.19
N LYS A 266 0.21 -10.50 3.48
CA LYS A 266 -1.07 -9.96 3.99
C LYS A 266 -1.83 -11.04 4.77
N GLY A 267 -1.81 -10.94 6.09
CA GLY A 267 -2.49 -11.85 7.02
C GLY A 267 -2.10 -11.53 8.47
N VAL A 268 -2.70 -12.25 9.40
CA VAL A 268 -2.29 -12.28 10.82
C VAL A 268 -2.20 -13.75 11.24
N ASP A 269 -1.75 -13.99 12.46
CA ASP A 269 -1.72 -15.29 13.10
C ASP A 269 -2.21 -15.13 14.55
N GLU A 270 -2.47 -16.24 15.23
CA GLU A 270 -2.87 -16.26 16.63
C GLU A 270 -1.76 -16.81 17.53
N GLY A 271 -1.51 -16.12 18.64
CA GLY A 271 -0.58 -16.56 19.68
C GLY A 271 -1.22 -16.53 21.07
N PRO A 272 -0.50 -16.96 22.12
CA PRO A 272 -1.03 -17.01 23.49
C PRO A 272 -1.50 -15.65 24.05
N GLU A 273 -1.02 -14.53 23.50
CA GLU A 273 -1.44 -13.16 23.86
C GLU A 273 -2.61 -12.61 23.01
N GLY A 274 -3.09 -13.39 22.03
CA GLY A 274 -4.04 -12.98 21.00
C GLY A 274 -3.36 -12.68 19.66
N LEU A 275 -3.66 -11.52 19.06
CA LEU A 275 -3.18 -11.10 17.75
C LEU A 275 -1.65 -11.19 17.62
N LYS A 276 -1.17 -11.88 16.58
CA LYS A 276 0.25 -11.89 16.22
C LYS A 276 0.45 -11.48 14.76
N LEU A 277 1.24 -10.43 14.55
CA LEU A 277 1.62 -9.98 13.21
C LEU A 277 2.68 -10.91 12.61
N ILE A 278 2.65 -11.10 11.28
CA ILE A 278 3.58 -11.99 10.58
C ILE A 278 5.02 -11.46 10.69
N SER A 279 5.24 -10.15 10.63
CA SER A 279 6.54 -9.53 10.86
C SER A 279 7.07 -9.77 12.28
N ASN A 280 6.19 -9.87 13.28
CA ASN A 280 6.58 -10.21 14.65
C ASN A 280 7.01 -11.68 14.74
N ILE A 281 6.31 -12.60 14.07
CA ILE A 281 6.70 -14.02 14.00
C ILE A 281 8.08 -14.18 13.38
N ILE A 282 8.35 -13.49 12.27
CA ILE A 282 9.65 -13.55 11.59
C ILE A 282 10.74 -12.93 12.48
N ARG A 283 10.48 -11.74 13.07
CA ARG A 283 11.42 -11.06 13.99
C ARG A 283 11.80 -11.95 15.18
N GLU A 284 10.81 -12.57 15.83
CA GLU A 284 11.03 -13.43 17.00
C GLU A 284 11.76 -14.74 16.65
N ARG A 285 11.44 -15.38 15.52
CA ARG A 285 12.03 -16.68 15.14
C ARG A 285 13.45 -16.54 14.57
N LEU A 286 13.73 -15.47 13.82
CA LEU A 286 15.00 -15.26 13.13
C LEU A 286 15.94 -14.27 13.83
N GLY A 287 15.44 -13.42 14.73
CA GLY A 287 16.24 -12.44 15.45
C GLY A 287 16.73 -11.26 14.59
N ILE A 288 16.00 -10.94 13.50
CA ILE A 288 16.33 -9.89 12.53
C ILE A 288 15.32 -8.74 12.56
N GLU A 289 15.75 -7.53 12.19
CA GLU A 289 14.84 -6.40 12.09
C GLU A 289 13.90 -6.52 10.89
N MET A 290 12.61 -6.32 11.15
CA MET A 290 11.54 -6.53 10.18
C MET A 290 10.81 -5.23 9.86
N SER A 291 10.74 -4.93 8.56
CA SER A 291 9.83 -3.96 7.94
C SER A 291 8.67 -4.67 7.24
N VAL A 292 7.69 -3.92 6.73
CA VAL A 292 6.55 -4.45 5.96
C VAL A 292 6.29 -3.61 4.72
N LEU A 293 5.66 -4.21 3.70
CA LEU A 293 5.15 -3.50 2.51
C LEU A 293 3.70 -3.93 2.24
N MET A 294 2.78 -2.99 2.39
CA MET A 294 1.33 -3.16 2.16
C MET A 294 0.79 -2.02 1.30
N GLY A 295 -0.26 -2.25 0.51
CA GLY A 295 -0.77 -1.26 -0.43
C GLY A 295 -1.76 -1.82 -1.45
N ALA A 296 -2.32 -0.94 -2.28
CA ALA A 296 -3.22 -1.27 -3.39
C ALA A 296 -2.47 -1.87 -4.59
N ASN A 297 -1.97 -3.11 -4.44
CA ASN A 297 -1.00 -3.72 -5.34
C ASN A 297 -1.48 -5.07 -5.94
N ILE A 298 -2.31 -5.00 -6.99
CA ILE A 298 -2.71 -6.20 -7.76
C ILE A 298 -1.51 -6.66 -8.60
N ALA A 299 -1.00 -7.86 -8.32
CA ALA A 299 0.27 -8.36 -8.87
C ALA A 299 0.40 -8.27 -10.40
N ASN A 300 -0.64 -8.64 -11.15
CA ASN A 300 -0.62 -8.57 -12.60
C ASN A 300 -0.54 -7.12 -13.10
N GLU A 301 -1.19 -6.16 -12.44
CA GLU A 301 -1.13 -4.75 -12.82
C GLU A 301 0.25 -4.14 -12.52
N VAL A 302 0.90 -4.57 -11.45
CA VAL A 302 2.29 -4.23 -11.15
C VAL A 302 3.25 -4.84 -12.18
N ALA A 303 3.01 -6.08 -12.62
CA ALA A 303 3.79 -6.75 -13.65
C ALA A 303 3.58 -6.17 -15.06
N ASP A 304 2.39 -5.62 -15.33
CA ASP A 304 2.04 -4.76 -16.49
C ASP A 304 2.68 -3.37 -16.41
N GLU A 305 3.39 -3.03 -15.32
CA GLU A 305 3.94 -1.69 -15.05
C GLU A 305 2.88 -0.58 -15.00
N LYS A 306 1.63 -0.89 -14.64
CA LYS A 306 0.59 0.12 -14.44
C LYS A 306 0.90 0.96 -13.19
N PHE A 307 0.56 2.24 -13.25
CA PHE A 307 0.77 3.16 -12.13
C PHE A 307 -0.03 2.72 -10.89
N CYS A 308 0.69 2.56 -9.78
CA CYS A 308 0.16 2.27 -8.47
C CYS A 308 1.14 2.71 -7.38
N GLU A 309 0.72 2.59 -6.13
CA GLU A 309 1.46 3.05 -4.96
C GLU A 309 1.32 2.07 -3.79
N THR A 310 2.31 2.05 -2.91
CA THR A 310 2.35 1.19 -1.73
C THR A 310 3.02 1.91 -0.56
N THR A 311 2.75 1.41 0.65
CA THR A 311 3.34 1.92 1.89
C THR A 311 4.35 0.90 2.43
N ILE A 312 5.57 1.35 2.74
CA ILE A 312 6.53 0.61 3.56
C ILE A 312 6.40 1.07 5.01
N GLY A 313 6.13 0.14 5.91
CA GLY A 313 6.20 0.35 7.35
C GLY A 313 7.56 -0.08 7.88
N SER A 314 8.35 0.83 8.43
CA SER A 314 9.68 0.51 8.99
C SER A 314 10.05 1.39 10.17
N LYS A 315 10.29 0.75 11.33
CA LYS A 315 10.73 1.43 12.57
C LYS A 315 12.18 1.95 12.46
N ASN A 316 13.00 1.35 11.59
CA ASN A 316 14.35 1.82 11.29
C ASN A 316 14.35 2.65 10.01
N LYS A 317 14.56 3.96 10.15
CA LYS A 317 14.50 4.92 9.03
C LYS A 317 15.51 4.61 7.92
N GLU A 318 16.65 3.99 8.24
CA GLU A 318 17.65 3.62 7.24
C GLU A 318 17.24 2.36 6.48
N HIS A 319 16.66 1.37 7.15
CA HIS A 319 16.07 0.21 6.48
C HIS A 319 14.93 0.65 5.55
N GLY A 320 14.08 1.58 5.99
CA GLY A 320 13.01 2.16 5.16
C GLY A 320 13.52 2.83 3.88
N LYS A 321 14.65 3.57 3.92
CA LYS A 321 15.28 4.14 2.72
C LYS A 321 15.82 3.05 1.79
N ILE A 322 16.62 2.12 2.31
CA ILE A 322 17.23 1.03 1.53
C ILE A 322 16.14 0.21 0.82
N LEU A 323 15.06 -0.13 1.53
CA LEU A 323 13.94 -0.88 0.95
C LEU A 323 13.16 -0.04 -0.09
N LYS A 324 13.03 1.28 0.11
CA LYS A 324 12.43 2.17 -0.88
C LYS A 324 13.29 2.27 -2.16
N GLU A 325 14.60 2.35 -2.05
CA GLU A 325 15.51 2.34 -3.22
C GLU A 325 15.46 1.00 -3.95
N LEU A 326 15.37 -0.12 -3.21
CA LEU A 326 15.25 -1.46 -3.79
C LEU A 326 13.93 -1.69 -4.54
N LEU A 327 12.81 -1.17 -4.02
CA LEU A 327 11.47 -1.55 -4.46
C LEU A 327 10.74 -0.48 -5.27
N GLN A 328 11.14 0.79 -5.23
CA GLN A 328 10.41 1.84 -5.95
C GLN A 328 10.74 1.84 -7.45
N THR A 329 9.73 2.04 -8.30
CA THR A 329 9.93 2.30 -9.75
C THR A 329 9.23 3.60 -10.15
N LEU A 330 9.19 3.91 -11.45
CA LEU A 330 8.39 5.02 -11.97
C LEU A 330 6.88 4.80 -11.73
N ASN A 331 6.42 3.56 -11.87
CA ASN A 331 5.00 3.19 -11.80
C ASN A 331 4.62 2.45 -10.50
N PHE A 332 5.59 2.12 -9.65
CA PHE A 332 5.36 1.57 -8.31
C PHE A 332 5.95 2.53 -7.28
N ARG A 333 5.12 3.47 -6.80
CA ARG A 333 5.53 4.57 -5.90
C ARG A 333 5.47 4.15 -4.44
N ILE A 334 6.42 4.63 -3.62
CA ILE A 334 6.56 4.18 -2.22
C ILE A 334 6.54 5.35 -1.25
N THR A 335 5.58 5.35 -0.32
CA THR A 335 5.65 6.13 0.93
C THR A 335 6.27 5.26 2.03
N VAL A 336 7.13 5.84 2.88
CA VAL A 336 7.72 5.15 4.03
C VAL A 336 7.18 5.79 5.30
N VAL A 337 6.65 4.97 6.21
CA VAL A 337 6.11 5.40 7.52
C VAL A 337 6.71 4.56 8.64
N GLU A 338 6.73 5.09 9.86
CA GLU A 338 7.34 4.43 11.02
C GLU A 338 6.43 3.38 11.68
N GLU A 339 5.11 3.50 11.47
CA GLU A 339 4.05 2.68 12.07
C GLU A 339 3.90 1.29 11.40
N ALA A 340 4.96 0.48 11.43
CA ALA A 340 4.99 -0.83 10.79
C ALA A 340 3.82 -1.76 11.21
N ASP A 341 3.48 -1.79 12.49
CA ASP A 341 2.37 -2.57 13.03
C ASP A 341 1.01 -2.15 12.40
N THR A 342 0.78 -0.83 12.26
CA THR A 342 -0.43 -0.24 11.67
C THR A 342 -0.51 -0.52 10.16
N VAL A 343 0.61 -0.42 9.44
CA VAL A 343 0.70 -0.74 8.01
C VAL A 343 0.36 -2.22 7.76
N GLU A 344 0.92 -3.11 8.58
CA GLU A 344 0.73 -4.57 8.44
C GLU A 344 -0.71 -4.99 8.71
N ILE A 345 -1.30 -4.54 9.82
CA ILE A 345 -2.65 -4.94 10.22
C ILE A 345 -3.71 -4.48 9.19
N CYS A 346 -3.53 -3.32 8.57
CA CYS A 346 -4.44 -2.85 7.51
C CYS A 346 -4.56 -3.85 6.35
N GLY A 347 -3.42 -4.40 5.89
CA GLY A 347 -3.35 -5.36 4.78
C GLY A 347 -4.08 -6.69 5.05
N ALA A 348 -4.22 -7.07 6.33
CA ALA A 348 -4.98 -8.22 6.76
C ALA A 348 -6.48 -7.91 6.89
N LEU A 349 -6.84 -6.92 7.73
CA LEU A 349 -8.23 -6.63 8.12
C LEU A 349 -9.11 -6.24 6.93
N LYS A 350 -8.57 -5.52 5.94
CA LYS A 350 -9.29 -5.11 4.73
C LYS A 350 -9.89 -6.28 3.94
N ASN A 351 -9.35 -7.50 4.08
CA ASN A 351 -9.92 -8.69 3.45
C ASN A 351 -11.27 -9.10 4.04
N ILE A 352 -11.50 -8.84 5.34
CA ILE A 352 -12.79 -9.08 6.01
C ILE A 352 -13.84 -8.12 5.44
N VAL A 353 -13.52 -6.82 5.37
CA VAL A 353 -14.42 -5.79 4.82
C VAL A 353 -14.76 -6.09 3.36
N ALA A 354 -13.80 -6.58 2.57
CA ALA A 354 -14.03 -6.99 1.19
C ALA A 354 -14.97 -8.20 1.04
N VAL A 355 -15.04 -9.11 2.02
CA VAL A 355 -16.08 -10.15 2.06
C VAL A 355 -17.45 -9.52 2.29
N GLY A 356 -17.58 -8.60 3.26
CA GLY A 356 -18.81 -7.83 3.48
C GLY A 356 -19.27 -7.03 2.25
N ALA A 357 -18.34 -6.39 1.54
CA ALA A 357 -18.63 -5.70 0.29
C ALA A 357 -19.12 -6.64 -0.82
N GLY A 358 -18.55 -7.85 -0.90
CA GLY A 358 -19.02 -8.90 -1.81
C GLY A 358 -20.40 -9.44 -1.43
N PHE A 359 -20.73 -9.58 -0.14
CA PHE A 359 -22.10 -9.90 0.27
C PHE A 359 -23.10 -8.84 -0.22
N CYS A 360 -22.75 -7.55 -0.16
CA CYS A 360 -23.61 -6.49 -0.72
C CYS A 360 -23.82 -6.62 -2.24
N ASP A 361 -22.77 -6.94 -3.00
CA ASP A 361 -22.89 -7.22 -4.44
C ASP A 361 -23.76 -8.46 -4.72
N GLY A 362 -23.66 -9.48 -3.87
CA GLY A 362 -24.44 -10.71 -3.98
C GLY A 362 -25.93 -10.51 -3.70
N LEU A 363 -26.24 -9.67 -2.72
CA LEU A 363 -27.60 -9.28 -2.33
C LEU A 363 -28.22 -8.20 -3.25
N GLY A 364 -27.48 -7.68 -4.22
CA GLY A 364 -27.98 -6.67 -5.17
C GLY A 364 -28.13 -5.26 -4.57
N PHE A 365 -27.39 -4.94 -3.50
CA PHE A 365 -27.37 -3.57 -2.97
C PHE A 365 -26.53 -2.62 -3.86
N GLY A 366 -26.94 -1.35 -3.91
CA GLY A 366 -26.24 -0.31 -4.68
C GLY A 366 -25.00 0.27 -3.97
N ASP A 367 -24.29 1.15 -4.70
CA ASP A 367 -23.01 1.72 -4.27
C ASP A 367 -23.07 2.46 -2.93
N ASN A 368 -24.17 3.12 -2.58
CA ASN A 368 -24.33 3.78 -1.28
C ASN A 368 -24.19 2.80 -0.10
N THR A 369 -24.76 1.60 -0.21
CA THR A 369 -24.65 0.56 0.82
C THR A 369 -23.22 0.01 0.87
N LYS A 370 -22.60 -0.21 -0.29
CA LYS A 370 -21.20 -0.66 -0.35
C LYS A 370 -20.24 0.38 0.23
N ALA A 371 -20.44 1.66 -0.06
CA ALA A 371 -19.68 2.76 0.53
C ALA A 371 -19.85 2.83 2.06
N ALA A 372 -21.05 2.57 2.59
CA ALA A 372 -21.28 2.46 4.02
C ALA A 372 -20.52 1.26 4.64
N VAL A 373 -20.50 0.09 3.98
CA VAL A 373 -19.68 -1.07 4.40
C VAL A 373 -18.19 -0.74 4.42
N ILE A 374 -17.68 -0.08 3.37
CA ILE A 374 -16.27 0.33 3.28
C ILE A 374 -15.93 1.32 4.41
N ARG A 375 -16.78 2.33 4.65
CA ARG A 375 -16.58 3.32 5.73
C ARG A 375 -16.59 2.67 7.11
N LEU A 376 -17.62 1.87 7.41
CA LEU A 376 -17.77 1.22 8.71
C LEU A 376 -16.66 0.18 8.95
N GLY A 377 -16.30 -0.59 7.92
CA GLY A 377 -15.16 -1.49 7.96
C GLY A 377 -13.84 -0.77 8.22
N LEU A 378 -13.63 0.42 7.64
CA LEU A 378 -12.45 1.25 7.93
C LEU A 378 -12.44 1.76 9.38
N MET A 379 -13.61 2.12 9.95
CA MET A 379 -13.70 2.49 11.37
C MET A 379 -13.37 1.30 12.27
N GLU A 380 -13.89 0.11 11.99
CA GLU A 380 -13.51 -1.12 12.69
C GLU A 380 -12.01 -1.44 12.53
N MET A 381 -11.41 -1.21 11.35
CA MET A 381 -9.96 -1.35 11.15
C MET A 381 -9.16 -0.42 12.07
N ILE A 382 -9.55 0.86 12.17
CA ILE A 382 -8.91 1.86 13.02
C ILE A 382 -9.07 1.49 14.50
N ALA A 383 -10.29 1.14 14.92
CA ALA A 383 -10.59 0.77 16.30
C ALA A 383 -9.85 -0.52 16.73
N PHE A 384 -9.74 -1.50 15.83
CA PHE A 384 -9.01 -2.74 16.10
C PHE A 384 -7.51 -2.47 16.25
N ALA A 385 -6.89 -1.77 15.30
CA ALA A 385 -5.46 -1.44 15.39
C ALA A 385 -5.13 -0.69 16.70
N LYS A 386 -5.92 0.33 17.07
CA LYS A 386 -5.76 1.09 18.32
C LYS A 386 -5.85 0.25 19.60
N LEU A 387 -6.52 -0.90 19.57
CA LEU A 387 -6.67 -1.80 20.73
C LEU A 387 -5.65 -2.95 20.76
N PHE A 388 -5.08 -3.33 19.61
CA PHE A 388 -4.30 -4.57 19.48
C PHE A 388 -2.86 -4.39 18.96
N CYS A 389 -2.51 -3.28 18.32
CA CYS A 389 -1.12 -2.98 17.94
C CYS A 389 -0.29 -2.54 19.16
N LYS A 390 0.99 -2.93 19.20
CA LYS A 390 1.90 -2.59 20.33
C LYS A 390 2.61 -1.24 20.14
N GLY A 391 2.64 -0.71 18.91
CA GLY A 391 3.18 0.61 18.57
C GLY A 391 2.14 1.74 18.54
N PRO A 392 2.55 2.99 18.24
CA PRO A 392 1.61 4.08 17.98
C PRO A 392 0.73 3.77 16.76
N VAL A 393 -0.53 4.21 16.81
CA VAL A 393 -1.53 4.03 15.76
C VAL A 393 -2.20 5.37 15.46
N THR A 394 -1.79 6.03 14.38
CA THR A 394 -2.41 7.27 13.90
C THR A 394 -3.48 6.98 12.87
N SER A 395 -4.55 7.78 12.86
CA SER A 395 -5.56 7.72 11.80
C SER A 395 -5.02 8.16 10.44
N ALA A 396 -3.86 8.84 10.39
CA ALA A 396 -3.21 9.24 9.14
C ALA A 396 -2.66 8.03 8.35
N THR A 397 -2.10 7.02 9.02
CA THR A 397 -1.63 5.78 8.35
C THR A 397 -2.76 5.00 7.66
N PHE A 398 -4.03 5.21 8.03
CA PHE A 398 -5.17 4.62 7.33
C PHE A 398 -5.53 5.34 6.03
N LEU A 399 -5.01 6.56 5.81
CA LEU A 399 -5.15 7.31 4.56
C LEU A 399 -4.04 6.98 3.55
N GLU A 400 -2.97 6.31 3.99
CA GLU A 400 -1.93 5.76 3.13
C GLU A 400 -2.44 4.57 2.29
N SER A 401 -1.69 4.20 1.25
CA SER A 401 -2.06 3.11 0.33
C SER A 401 -2.36 1.78 1.04
N CYS A 402 -1.68 1.46 2.14
CA CYS A 402 -1.94 0.25 2.93
C CYS A 402 -3.33 0.20 3.57
N GLY A 403 -3.94 1.36 3.86
CA GLY A 403 -5.27 1.49 4.46
C GLY A 403 -6.36 1.63 3.40
N VAL A 404 -6.79 2.87 3.18
CA VAL A 404 -7.97 3.20 2.35
C VAL A 404 -7.84 2.72 0.90
N ALA A 405 -6.66 2.77 0.28
CA ALA A 405 -6.50 2.37 -1.13
C ALA A 405 -6.59 0.83 -1.30
N ASP A 406 -5.84 0.05 -0.50
CA ASP A 406 -5.92 -1.42 -0.54
C ASP A 406 -7.34 -1.91 -0.18
N LEU A 407 -7.99 -1.23 0.77
CA LEU A 407 -9.39 -1.48 1.12
C LEU A 407 -10.33 -1.26 -0.07
N ILE A 408 -10.28 -0.09 -0.72
CA ILE A 408 -11.14 0.23 -1.89
C ILE A 408 -10.88 -0.78 -3.02
N THR A 409 -9.63 -0.96 -3.46
CA THR A 409 -9.35 -1.85 -4.60
C THR A 409 -9.74 -3.30 -4.31
N THR A 410 -9.64 -3.76 -3.05
CA THR A 410 -10.08 -5.10 -2.67
C THR A 410 -11.61 -5.22 -2.61
N CYS A 411 -12.32 -4.18 -2.18
CA CYS A 411 -13.78 -4.14 -2.12
C CYS A 411 -14.46 -3.98 -3.49
N TYR A 412 -13.72 -3.63 -4.55
CA TYR A 412 -14.24 -3.58 -5.93
C TYR A 412 -13.68 -4.70 -6.84
N GLY A 413 -12.37 -4.98 -6.78
CA GLY A 413 -11.70 -5.96 -7.68
C GLY A 413 -11.17 -7.23 -6.99
N GLY A 414 -11.21 -7.33 -5.66
CA GLY A 414 -10.54 -8.39 -4.92
C GLY A 414 -11.18 -9.79 -5.04
N ARG A 415 -10.34 -10.83 -4.93
CA ARG A 415 -10.78 -12.25 -4.86
C ARG A 415 -11.80 -12.51 -3.74
N ASN A 416 -11.59 -11.91 -2.56
CA ASN A 416 -12.52 -11.99 -1.43
C ASN A 416 -13.92 -11.45 -1.80
N ARG A 417 -13.99 -10.28 -2.45
CA ARG A 417 -15.26 -9.71 -2.93
C ARG A 417 -15.94 -10.62 -3.96
N LYS A 418 -15.19 -11.09 -4.96
CA LYS A 418 -15.72 -11.94 -6.05
C LYS A 418 -16.32 -13.26 -5.54
N VAL A 419 -15.67 -13.93 -4.58
CA VAL A 419 -16.20 -15.18 -4.01
C VAL A 419 -17.35 -14.90 -3.04
N ALA A 420 -17.27 -13.86 -2.21
CA ALA A 420 -18.36 -13.50 -1.30
C ALA A 420 -19.65 -13.09 -2.05
N GLU A 421 -19.52 -12.45 -3.22
CA GLU A 421 -20.64 -12.22 -4.15
C GLU A 421 -21.26 -13.54 -4.63
N ALA A 422 -20.44 -14.50 -5.07
CA ALA A 422 -20.91 -15.80 -5.54
C ALA A 422 -21.55 -16.62 -4.42
N PHE A 423 -20.99 -16.58 -3.20
CA PHE A 423 -21.56 -17.17 -1.99
C PHE A 423 -22.96 -16.63 -1.73
N ALA A 424 -23.11 -15.31 -1.67
CA ALA A 424 -24.39 -14.66 -1.41
C ALA A 424 -25.45 -14.89 -2.51
N LYS A 425 -25.04 -15.12 -3.77
CA LYS A 425 -25.94 -15.44 -4.90
C LYS A 425 -26.34 -16.91 -4.99
N THR A 426 -25.49 -17.84 -4.55
CA THR A 426 -25.65 -19.28 -4.84
C THR A 426 -25.90 -20.15 -3.61
N GLY A 427 -25.53 -19.71 -2.41
CA GLY A 427 -25.59 -20.51 -1.19
C GLY A 427 -24.58 -21.66 -1.11
N LYS A 428 -23.67 -21.80 -2.09
CA LYS A 428 -22.54 -22.75 -2.04
C LYS A 428 -21.60 -22.42 -0.88
N SER A 429 -20.85 -23.42 -0.41
CA SER A 429 -19.84 -23.18 0.63
C SER A 429 -18.67 -22.33 0.10
N ILE A 430 -17.93 -21.70 1.02
CA ILE A 430 -16.72 -20.95 0.67
C ILE A 430 -15.67 -21.88 0.04
N GLU A 431 -15.48 -23.08 0.59
CA GLU A 431 -14.53 -24.09 0.11
C GLU A 431 -14.86 -24.59 -1.31
N GLU A 432 -16.15 -24.73 -1.63
CA GLU A 432 -16.60 -25.09 -2.97
C GLU A 432 -16.26 -24.00 -3.98
N LEU A 433 -16.56 -22.74 -3.64
CA LEU A 433 -16.29 -21.58 -4.50
C LEU A 433 -14.80 -21.28 -4.63
N GLU A 434 -13.98 -21.51 -3.60
CA GLU A 434 -12.52 -21.47 -3.71
C GLU A 434 -12.02 -22.44 -4.78
N ARG A 435 -12.48 -23.70 -4.74
CA ARG A 435 -12.09 -24.74 -5.69
C ARG A 435 -12.55 -24.42 -7.11
N GLU A 436 -13.75 -23.87 -7.28
CA GLU A 436 -14.31 -23.51 -8.59
C GLU A 436 -13.72 -22.24 -9.20
N MET A 437 -13.37 -21.23 -8.38
CA MET A 437 -13.10 -19.87 -8.87
C MET A 437 -11.64 -19.42 -8.77
N LEU A 438 -10.81 -20.08 -7.95
CA LEU A 438 -9.48 -19.57 -7.57
C LEU A 438 -8.30 -20.44 -8.02
N ASN A 439 -8.53 -21.53 -8.76
CA ASN A 439 -7.50 -22.38 -9.35
C ASN A 439 -6.39 -22.80 -8.36
N GLY A 440 -6.78 -23.20 -7.14
CA GLY A 440 -5.87 -23.62 -6.07
C GLY A 440 -5.35 -22.50 -5.15
N GLN A 441 -5.69 -21.24 -5.42
CA GLN A 441 -5.43 -20.15 -4.47
C GLN A 441 -6.49 -20.15 -3.35
N LYS A 442 -6.11 -19.68 -2.15
CA LYS A 442 -7.00 -19.55 -0.98
C LYS A 442 -7.45 -18.12 -0.75
N LEU A 443 -8.65 -17.96 -0.21
CA LEU A 443 -9.14 -16.71 0.38
C LEU A 443 -8.48 -16.48 1.73
N GLN A 444 -8.45 -15.21 2.13
CA GLN A 444 -7.87 -14.79 3.41
C GLN A 444 -8.92 -14.07 4.27
N GLY A 445 -9.92 -13.43 3.67
CA GLY A 445 -10.97 -12.71 4.40
C GLY A 445 -11.73 -13.57 5.42
N PRO A 446 -12.26 -14.75 5.03
CA PRO A 446 -12.92 -15.65 5.97
C PRO A 446 -11.98 -16.13 7.09
N GLN A 447 -10.79 -16.63 6.74
CA GLN A 447 -9.81 -17.12 7.72
C GLN A 447 -9.43 -16.04 8.75
N THR A 448 -9.07 -14.84 8.28
CA THR A 448 -8.75 -13.70 9.14
C THR A 448 -9.95 -13.22 9.96
N SER A 449 -11.19 -13.40 9.50
CA SER A 449 -12.38 -13.13 10.31
C SER A 449 -12.56 -14.14 11.46
N ALA A 450 -12.13 -15.41 11.29
CA ALA A 450 -12.18 -16.43 12.33
C ALA A 450 -11.11 -16.21 13.41
N GLU A 451 -9.87 -15.92 12.99
CA GLU A 451 -8.77 -15.48 13.87
C GLU A 451 -9.20 -14.27 14.71
N LEU A 452 -9.74 -13.23 14.06
CA LEU A 452 -10.25 -12.06 14.76
C LEU A 452 -11.39 -12.38 15.71
N ASN A 453 -12.33 -13.23 15.32
CA ASN A 453 -13.47 -13.55 16.18
C ASN A 453 -13.03 -14.29 17.45
N HIS A 454 -12.00 -15.14 17.39
CA HIS A 454 -11.40 -15.77 18.58
C HIS A 454 -10.78 -14.72 19.51
N ILE A 455 -9.96 -13.81 18.96
CA ILE A 455 -9.31 -12.71 19.70
C ILE A 455 -10.36 -11.78 20.34
N LEU A 456 -11.47 -11.51 19.66
CA LEU A 456 -12.56 -10.68 20.17
C LEU A 456 -13.42 -11.40 21.22
N LYS A 457 -13.67 -12.70 21.06
CA LYS A 457 -14.35 -13.56 22.04
C LYS A 457 -13.54 -13.62 23.35
N SER A 458 -12.23 -13.89 23.28
CA SER A 458 -11.36 -14.02 24.47
C SER A 458 -11.21 -12.72 25.28
N LYS A 459 -11.40 -11.53 24.66
CA LYS A 459 -11.40 -10.23 25.36
C LYS A 459 -12.79 -9.65 25.64
N ASN A 460 -13.89 -10.37 25.36
CA ASN A 460 -15.26 -9.87 25.47
C ASN A 460 -15.54 -8.59 24.64
N LEU A 461 -14.91 -8.46 23.47
CA LEU A 461 -14.99 -7.28 22.60
C LEU A 461 -15.85 -7.48 21.32
N VAL A 462 -16.43 -8.66 21.12
CA VAL A 462 -17.24 -9.03 19.94
C VAL A 462 -18.25 -7.93 19.54
N ASN A 463 -18.99 -7.40 20.51
CA ASN A 463 -20.03 -6.38 20.27
C ASN A 463 -19.49 -5.01 19.81
N LYS A 464 -18.18 -4.74 19.93
CA LYS A 464 -17.55 -3.52 19.41
C LYS A 464 -17.22 -3.60 17.91
N PHE A 465 -17.27 -4.80 17.33
CA PHE A 465 -16.91 -5.06 15.93
C PHE A 465 -18.02 -5.85 15.21
N PRO A 466 -19.24 -5.27 15.10
CA PRO A 466 -20.39 -5.95 14.51
C PRO A 466 -20.19 -6.38 13.05
N LEU A 467 -19.42 -5.64 12.23
CA LEU A 467 -19.17 -5.97 10.83
C LEU A 467 -18.19 -7.13 10.71
N PHE A 468 -17.03 -7.08 11.37
CA PHE A 468 -16.09 -8.21 11.40
C PHE A 468 -16.74 -9.48 11.97
N THR A 469 -17.52 -9.33 13.04
CA THR A 469 -18.28 -10.43 13.64
C THR A 469 -19.32 -10.99 12.67
N ALA A 470 -20.12 -10.14 12.01
CA ALA A 470 -21.13 -10.61 11.07
C ALA A 470 -20.52 -11.38 9.88
N VAL A 471 -19.37 -10.93 9.35
CA VAL A 471 -18.65 -11.66 8.29
C VAL A 471 -18.27 -13.06 8.75
N TYR A 472 -17.66 -13.19 9.93
CA TYR A 472 -17.33 -14.51 10.50
C TYR A 472 -18.56 -15.39 10.69
N GLN A 473 -19.64 -14.85 11.27
CA GLN A 473 -20.85 -15.61 11.55
C GLN A 473 -21.54 -16.13 10.28
N ILE A 474 -21.52 -15.35 9.20
CA ILE A 474 -22.06 -15.74 7.90
C ILE A 474 -21.19 -16.81 7.24
N CYS A 475 -19.85 -16.70 7.35
CA CYS A 475 -18.93 -17.67 6.76
C CYS A 475 -18.86 -19.01 7.52
N TYR A 476 -19.03 -19.02 8.86
CA TYR A 476 -18.73 -20.20 9.70
C TYR A 476 -19.84 -20.63 10.68
N GLU A 477 -20.65 -19.70 11.21
CA GLU A 477 -21.72 -20.04 12.18
C GLU A 477 -23.10 -20.22 11.50
N GLY A 478 -23.16 -20.21 10.16
CA GLY A 478 -24.39 -20.45 9.39
C GLY A 478 -25.41 -19.30 9.43
N ARG A 479 -25.01 -18.09 9.86
CA ARG A 479 -25.89 -16.93 9.88
C ARG A 479 -26.34 -16.56 8.45
N PRO A 480 -27.64 -16.34 8.18
CA PRO A 480 -28.10 -16.01 6.83
C PRO A 480 -27.48 -14.71 6.32
N VAL A 481 -26.89 -14.74 5.13
CA VAL A 481 -26.22 -13.57 4.52
C VAL A 481 -27.14 -12.37 4.33
N THR A 482 -28.45 -12.61 4.14
CA THR A 482 -29.50 -11.58 4.09
C THR A 482 -29.58 -10.73 5.37
N GLU A 483 -29.07 -11.22 6.50
CA GLU A 483 -29.00 -10.45 7.75
C GLU A 483 -27.79 -9.52 7.85
N PHE A 484 -26.84 -9.56 6.92
CA PHE A 484 -25.62 -8.75 6.98
C PHE A 484 -25.91 -7.26 7.22
N ILE A 485 -26.94 -6.72 6.56
CA ILE A 485 -27.37 -5.32 6.70
C ILE A 485 -27.71 -4.91 8.15
N LYS A 486 -28.17 -5.85 8.99
CA LYS A 486 -28.53 -5.60 10.40
C LYS A 486 -27.32 -5.20 11.25
N CYS A 487 -26.10 -5.62 10.90
CA CYS A 487 -24.90 -5.23 11.63
C CYS A 487 -24.52 -3.75 11.37
N LEU A 488 -24.84 -3.22 10.19
CA LEU A 488 -24.61 -1.83 9.81
C LEU A 488 -25.65 -0.89 10.44
N GLN A 489 -26.91 -1.34 10.50
CA GLN A 489 -28.03 -0.58 11.08
C GLN A 489 -27.84 -0.27 12.57
N ASN A 490 -27.12 -1.12 13.30
CA ASN A 490 -26.91 -1.02 14.76
C ASN A 490 -25.43 -0.79 15.10
N HIS A 491 -24.65 -0.19 14.20
CA HIS A 491 -23.22 -0.04 14.36
C HIS A 491 -22.87 1.02 15.44
N PRO A 492 -21.91 0.76 16.36
CA PRO A 492 -21.46 1.73 17.38
C PRO A 492 -20.89 3.07 16.88
N GLU A 493 -20.85 3.31 15.57
CA GLU A 493 -20.42 4.57 14.95
C GLU A 493 -21.60 5.54 14.70
N HIS A 494 -22.79 5.11 15.13
CA HIS A 494 -24.08 5.80 14.99
C HIS A 494 -24.86 5.87 16.31
N LEU A 495 -24.23 5.44 17.42
CA LEU A 495 -24.75 5.43 18.79
C LEU A 495 -23.90 6.37 19.66
#